data_AF-A0A349Y803-F1
#
_entry.id   AF-A0A349Y803-F1
#
_cell.length_a   1.000
_cell.length_b   1.000
_cell.length_c   1.000
_cell.angle_alpha   90.00
_cell.angle_beta   90.00
_cell.angle_gamma   90.00
#
_symmetry.space_group_name_H-M   'P 1'
#
loop_
_entity.id
_entity.type
_entity.pdbx_description
1 polymer ?
#
loop_
_entity_poly.entity_id
_entity_poly.type
_entity_poly.pdbx_seq_one_letter_code
_entity_poly.pdbx_strand_id
1 'polypeptide(L)'
;MSIVVPFLVVLLAGAFVAYHRMRLITWTIISLVLLAACWFIPYVNQTATIVAAAIVAVIAVPLLLPFIRKPLLTAPMMKVFRKVLPPLSQTERIALETGSVGFEGELFTGDPDWNILLNYPKPQLTAEEQAFLDGPVEELCKMVNDWEITHVYADLPPELWSFIKKNKFFGMIIPKEYGGLGFSALAHHKVIQKLASVSSVVSSTVGVPNSLGPGELLNHYGTQEQKDQYLPRLADGREVPCFGLTGPFAGSDATSIPDYGIVC
;
A
#
# COMPACT_ATOMS: atom_id res chain seq x y z
N MET A 1 0.96 -55.96 25.62
CA MET A 1 0.40 -54.60 25.43
C MET A 1 1.15 -53.93 24.28
N SER A 2 0.45 -53.36 23.31
CA SER A 2 1.05 -52.70 22.15
C SER A 2 1.62 -51.33 22.54
N ILE A 3 2.89 -51.11 22.18
CA ILE A 3 3.64 -49.88 22.41
C ILE A 3 3.46 -48.90 21.23
N VAL A 4 3.08 -49.42 20.05
CA VAL A 4 3.05 -48.65 18.79
C VAL A 4 1.79 -47.81 18.63
N VAL A 5 0.67 -48.29 19.20
CA VAL A 5 -0.66 -47.67 19.02
C VAL A 5 -0.69 -46.18 19.41
N PRO A 6 -0.17 -45.73 20.57
CA PRO A 6 -0.18 -44.31 20.94
C PRO A 6 0.56 -43.40 19.94
N PHE A 7 1.67 -43.87 19.37
CA PHE A 7 2.45 -43.10 18.40
C PHE A 7 1.77 -43.01 17.04
N LEU A 8 1.14 -44.10 16.57
CA LEU A 8 0.34 -44.10 15.35
C LEU A 8 -0.85 -43.16 15.46
N VAL A 9 -1.50 -43.13 16.63
CA VAL A 9 -2.61 -42.22 16.90
C VAL A 9 -2.17 -40.75 16.78
N VAL A 10 -1.04 -40.37 17.38
CA VAL A 10 -0.48 -39.01 17.25
C VAL A 10 -0.10 -38.69 15.80
N LEU A 11 0.48 -39.65 15.07
CA LEU A 11 0.86 -39.48 13.67
C LEU A 11 -0.35 -39.28 12.76
N LEU A 12 -1.40 -40.09 12.92
CA LEU A 12 -2.65 -39.98 12.17
C LEU A 12 -3.39 -38.68 12.50
N ALA A 13 -3.41 -38.28 13.78
CA ALA A 13 -3.93 -36.98 14.20
C ALA A 13 -3.15 -35.83 13.55
N GLY A 14 -1.82 -35.94 13.51
CA GLY A 14 -0.94 -35.00 12.80
C GLY A 14 -1.25 -34.90 11.32
N ALA A 15 -1.34 -36.03 10.63
CA ALA A 15 -1.64 -36.09 9.20
C ALA A 15 -3.02 -35.50 8.89
N PHE A 16 -4.04 -35.81 9.69
CA PHE A 16 -5.39 -35.26 9.55
C PHE A 16 -5.42 -33.74 9.72
N VAL A 17 -4.79 -33.23 10.78
CA VAL A 17 -4.73 -31.78 11.05
C VAL A 17 -3.93 -31.05 9.98
N ALA A 18 -2.80 -31.63 9.53
CA ALA A 18 -1.99 -31.07 8.47
C ALA A 18 -2.76 -31.02 7.14
N TYR A 19 -3.49 -32.09 6.78
CA TYR A 19 -4.30 -32.15 5.57
C TYR A 19 -5.37 -31.04 5.55
N HIS A 20 -5.99 -30.76 6.70
CA HIS A 20 -7.01 -29.71 6.84
C HIS A 20 -6.44 -28.33 7.19
N ARG A 21 -5.11 -28.16 7.20
CA ARG A 21 -4.39 -26.91 7.53
C ARG A 21 -4.88 -26.27 8.84
N MET A 22 -5.19 -27.07 9.85
CA MET A 22 -5.73 -26.56 11.11
C MET A 22 -4.62 -25.99 12.01
N ARG A 23 -5.00 -25.15 12.98
CA ARG A 23 -4.06 -24.49 13.89
C ARG A 23 -3.35 -25.51 14.79
N LEU A 24 -2.12 -25.20 15.21
CA LEU A 24 -1.32 -26.05 16.10
C LEU A 24 -2.05 -26.40 17.41
N ILE A 25 -2.84 -25.47 17.96
CA ILE A 25 -3.63 -25.74 19.17
C ILE A 25 -4.65 -26.86 18.96
N THR A 26 -5.25 -26.94 17.76
CA THR A 26 -6.19 -28.00 17.40
C THR A 26 -5.48 -29.35 17.32
N TRP A 27 -4.26 -29.39 16.76
CA TRP A 27 -3.42 -30.58 16.78
C TRP A 27 -3.11 -31.06 18.20
N THR A 28 -2.73 -30.14 19.09
CA THR A 28 -2.43 -30.46 20.49
C THR A 28 -3.65 -31.02 21.21
N ILE A 29 -4.82 -30.39 21.06
CA ILE A 29 -6.07 -30.85 21.68
C ILE A 29 -6.45 -32.24 21.14
N ILE A 30 -6.49 -32.42 19.82
CA ILE A 30 -6.87 -33.71 19.20
C ILE A 30 -5.91 -34.82 19.65
N SER A 31 -4.60 -34.56 19.64
CA SER A 31 -3.59 -35.55 20.04
C SER A 31 -3.72 -35.95 21.50
N LEU A 32 -3.94 -34.99 22.41
CA LEU A 32 -4.13 -35.28 23.85
C LEU A 32 -5.42 -36.03 24.12
N VAL A 33 -6.53 -35.67 23.45
CA VAL A 33 -7.82 -36.37 23.57
C VAL A 33 -7.71 -37.81 23.09
N LEU A 34 -7.08 -38.05 21.95
CA LEU A 34 -6.92 -39.41 21.41
C LEU A 34 -5.96 -40.26 22.27
N LEU A 35 -4.92 -39.65 22.85
CA LEU A 35 -4.04 -40.33 23.81
C LEU A 35 -4.77 -40.65 25.12
N ALA A 36 -5.65 -39.76 25.60
CA ALA A 36 -6.51 -40.05 26.75
C ALA A 36 -7.49 -41.20 26.45
N ALA A 37 -8.05 -41.25 25.23
CA ALA A 37 -8.88 -42.37 24.80
C ALA A 37 -8.11 -43.71 24.77
N CYS A 38 -6.83 -43.68 24.38
CA CYS A 38 -5.95 -44.86 24.42
C CYS A 38 -5.75 -45.43 25.83
N TRP A 39 -5.97 -44.63 26.89
CA TRP A 39 -5.86 -45.06 28.28
C TRP A 39 -6.90 -46.13 28.66
N PHE A 40 -8.06 -46.10 28.00
CA PHE A 40 -9.18 -47.01 28.28
C PHE A 40 -9.15 -48.29 27.43
N ILE A 41 -8.14 -48.46 26.55
CA ILE A 41 -8.02 -49.61 25.66
C ILE A 41 -7.16 -50.70 26.34
N PRO A 42 -7.71 -51.89 26.65
CA PRO A 42 -7.03 -52.92 27.46
C PRO A 42 -5.68 -53.40 26.92
N TYR A 43 -5.47 -53.31 25.60
CA TYR A 43 -4.26 -53.81 24.94
C TYR A 43 -3.18 -52.75 24.73
N VAL A 44 -3.40 -51.49 25.12
CA VAL A 44 -2.46 -50.38 24.89
C VAL A 44 -1.56 -50.16 26.11
N ASN A 45 -0.26 -50.03 25.89
CA ASN A 45 0.70 -49.81 26.96
C ASN A 45 0.58 -48.38 27.53
N GLN A 46 0.30 -48.25 28.83
CA GLN A 46 0.11 -46.95 29.50
C GLN A 46 1.39 -46.11 29.54
N THR A 47 2.55 -46.72 29.77
CA THR A 47 3.84 -46.03 29.73
C THR A 47 4.11 -45.44 28.35
N ALA A 48 3.81 -46.18 27.29
CA ALA A 48 3.93 -45.69 25.91
C ALA A 48 3.00 -44.49 25.63
N THR A 49 1.77 -44.50 26.19
CA THR A 49 0.84 -43.37 26.09
C THR A 49 1.37 -42.12 26.82
N ILE A 50 1.97 -42.28 28.01
CA ILE A 50 2.60 -41.17 28.76
C ILE A 50 3.78 -40.59 27.96
N VAL A 51 4.63 -41.44 27.39
CA VAL A 51 5.76 -41.01 26.57
C VAL A 51 5.29 -40.27 25.33
N ALA A 52 4.25 -40.76 24.64
CA ALA A 52 3.67 -40.08 23.50
C ALA A 52 3.06 -38.71 23.88
N ALA A 53 2.38 -38.62 25.02
CA ALA A 53 1.85 -37.36 25.54
C ALA A 53 2.97 -36.36 25.90
N ALA A 54 4.06 -36.84 26.49
CA ALA A 54 5.23 -36.02 26.80
C ALA A 54 5.87 -35.47 25.52
N ILE A 55 5.99 -36.27 24.45
CA ILE A 55 6.48 -35.81 23.14
C ILE A 55 5.58 -34.72 22.56
N VAL A 56 4.25 -34.92 22.59
CA VAL A 56 3.29 -33.90 22.14
C VAL A 56 3.47 -32.59 22.93
N ALA A 57 3.64 -32.67 24.26
CA ALA A 57 3.87 -31.50 25.10
C ALA A 57 5.21 -30.81 24.78
N VAL A 58 6.29 -31.56 24.61
CA VAL A 58 7.62 -31.03 24.25
C VAL A 58 7.59 -30.31 22.90
N ILE A 59 6.77 -30.74 21.96
CA ILE A 59 6.60 -30.06 20.66
C ILE A 59 5.66 -28.86 20.80
N ALA A 60 4.50 -29.05 21.43
CA ALA A 60 3.43 -28.05 21.47
C ALA A 60 3.80 -26.85 22.36
N VAL A 61 4.38 -27.06 23.54
CA VAL A 61 4.63 -26.01 24.53
C VAL A 61 5.59 -24.92 24.00
N PRO A 62 6.76 -25.24 23.43
CA PRO A 62 7.66 -24.22 22.87
C PRO A 62 7.08 -23.48 21.67
N LEU A 63 6.16 -24.10 20.93
CA LEU A 63 5.56 -23.55 19.71
C LEU A 63 4.26 -22.76 19.97
N LEU A 64 3.50 -23.10 21.02
CA LEU A 64 2.26 -22.41 21.38
C LEU A 64 2.50 -21.21 22.30
N LEU A 65 3.52 -21.27 23.17
CA LEU A 65 3.78 -20.21 24.15
C LEU A 65 4.68 -19.11 23.54
N PRO A 66 4.16 -17.89 23.29
CA PRO A 66 4.90 -16.86 22.56
C PRO A 66 6.18 -16.42 23.27
N PHE A 67 6.19 -16.43 24.61
CA PHE A 67 7.35 -16.06 25.42
C PHE A 67 8.50 -17.07 25.34
N ILE A 68 8.23 -18.32 24.94
CA ILE A 68 9.25 -19.34 24.66
C ILE A 68 9.61 -19.30 23.17
N ARG A 69 8.59 -19.32 22.31
CA ARG A 69 8.75 -19.36 20.85
C ARG A 69 9.58 -18.21 20.31
N LYS A 70 9.26 -16.97 20.71
CA LYS A 70 9.89 -15.77 20.15
C LYS A 70 11.41 -15.74 20.38
N PRO A 71 11.94 -15.91 21.60
CA PRO A 71 13.39 -15.86 21.84
C PRO A 71 14.14 -17.11 21.36
N LEU A 72 13.57 -18.30 21.47
CA LEU A 72 14.27 -19.56 21.20
C LEU A 72 14.19 -20.02 19.75
N LEU A 73 13.08 -19.72 19.05
CA LEU A 73 12.83 -20.21 17.69
C LEU A 73 12.74 -19.06 16.69
N THR A 74 11.82 -18.11 16.89
CA THR A 74 11.53 -17.07 15.89
C THR A 74 12.70 -16.11 15.68
N ALA A 75 13.28 -15.55 16.76
CA ALA A 75 14.34 -14.55 16.64
C ALA A 75 15.65 -15.11 16.02
N PRO A 76 16.15 -16.30 16.41
CA PRO A 76 17.30 -16.91 15.75
C PRO A 76 17.03 -17.22 14.27
N MET A 77 15.85 -17.76 13.95
CA MET A 77 15.45 -18.05 12.57
C MET A 77 15.41 -16.77 11.73
N MET A 78 14.86 -15.68 12.28
CA MET A 78 14.82 -14.38 11.59
C MET A 78 16.22 -13.80 11.35
N LYS A 79 17.18 -14.00 12.27
CA LYS A 79 18.59 -13.61 12.05
C LYS A 79 19.22 -14.35 10.87
N VAL A 80 18.85 -15.62 10.67
CA VAL A 80 19.31 -16.41 9.51
C VAL A 80 18.67 -15.91 8.23
N PHE A 81 17.34 -15.71 8.21
CA PHE A 81 16.63 -15.19 7.05
C PHE A 81 17.17 -13.83 6.58
N ARG A 82 17.50 -12.93 7.52
CA ARG A 82 18.13 -11.63 7.20
C ARG A 82 19.45 -11.73 6.44
N LYS A 83 20.19 -12.85 6.56
CA LYS A 83 21.43 -13.05 5.79
C LYS A 83 21.19 -13.46 4.34
N VAL A 84 20.00 -13.99 4.04
CA VAL A 84 19.62 -14.47 2.70
C VAL A 84 18.92 -13.36 1.91
N LEU A 85 18.33 -12.39 2.60
CA LEU A 85 17.73 -11.23 1.95
C LEU A 85 18.82 -10.35 1.30
N PRO A 86 18.63 -9.93 0.03
CA PRO A 86 19.57 -9.04 -0.63
C PRO A 86 19.68 -7.71 0.16
N PRO A 87 20.89 -7.14 0.25
CA PRO A 87 21.07 -5.85 0.91
C PRO A 87 20.32 -4.78 0.11
N LEU A 88 19.50 -3.98 0.80
CA LEU A 88 18.88 -2.80 0.20
C LEU A 88 19.98 -1.81 -0.19
N SER A 89 19.91 -1.31 -1.43
CA SER A 89 20.75 -0.20 -1.86
C SER A 89 20.51 1.03 -0.98
N GLN A 90 21.47 1.95 -0.93
CA GLN A 90 21.31 3.19 -0.17
C GLN A 90 20.09 3.98 -0.67
N THR A 91 19.83 3.96 -1.98
CA THR A 91 18.68 4.60 -2.62
C THR A 91 17.35 3.99 -2.16
N GLU A 92 17.20 2.67 -2.23
CA GLU A 92 15.98 1.99 -1.79
C GLU A 92 15.72 2.21 -0.31
N ARG A 93 16.78 2.24 0.50
CA ARG A 93 16.65 2.53 1.93
C ARG A 93 16.13 3.92 2.17
N ILE A 94 16.72 4.95 1.53
CA ILE A 94 16.25 6.33 1.69
C ILE A 94 14.78 6.44 1.27
N ALA A 95 14.39 5.84 0.14
CA ALA A 95 13.01 5.86 -0.34
C ALA A 95 12.04 5.14 0.64
N LEU A 96 12.47 4.04 1.25
CA LEU A 96 11.68 3.32 2.26
C LEU A 96 11.59 4.08 3.59
N GLU A 97 12.65 4.78 3.98
CA GLU A 97 12.75 5.52 5.24
C GLU A 97 12.08 6.90 5.18
N THR A 98 11.96 7.51 4.00
CA THR A 98 11.22 8.78 3.80
C THR A 98 9.71 8.58 3.73
N GLY A 99 9.25 7.34 3.57
CA GLY A 99 7.83 6.98 3.58
C GLY A 99 7.24 6.90 4.99
N SER A 100 5.91 6.94 5.05
CA SER A 100 5.17 6.52 6.25
C SER A 100 4.69 5.09 6.05
N VAL A 101 4.63 4.31 7.15
CA VAL A 101 4.07 2.96 7.12
C VAL A 101 2.57 3.07 7.39
N GLY A 102 1.76 2.80 6.39
CA GLY A 102 0.31 2.72 6.50
C GLY A 102 -0.17 1.36 7.03
N PHE A 103 -1.46 1.09 6.86
CA PHE A 103 -2.07 -0.18 7.30
C PHE A 103 -1.41 -1.41 6.65
N GLU A 104 -0.87 -1.28 5.45
CA GLU A 104 -0.13 -2.35 4.79
C GLU A 104 1.02 -2.90 5.63
N GLY A 105 1.61 -2.11 6.54
CA GLY A 105 2.59 -2.58 7.51
C GLY A 105 2.07 -3.72 8.40
N GLU A 106 0.79 -3.67 8.76
CA GLU A 106 0.11 -4.72 9.54
C GLU A 106 0.09 -6.06 8.79
N LEU A 107 -0.05 -6.04 7.45
CA LEU A 107 -0.07 -7.26 6.63
C LEU A 107 1.25 -8.02 6.73
N PHE A 108 2.37 -7.29 6.82
CA PHE A 108 3.71 -7.88 6.93
C PHE A 108 4.02 -8.42 8.35
N THR A 109 3.18 -8.15 9.34
CA THR A 109 3.31 -8.75 10.68
C THR A 109 2.83 -10.21 10.71
N GLY A 110 2.00 -10.61 9.74
CA GLY A 110 1.35 -11.92 9.68
C GLY A 110 0.14 -12.08 10.61
N ASP A 111 -0.24 -11.03 11.35
CA ASP A 111 -1.45 -10.98 12.20
C ASP A 111 -2.04 -9.55 12.20
N PRO A 112 -2.58 -9.07 11.06
CA PRO A 112 -3.02 -7.69 10.93
C PRO A 112 -4.25 -7.37 11.79
N ASP A 113 -4.25 -6.23 12.50
CA ASP A 113 -5.46 -5.74 13.18
C ASP A 113 -6.41 -5.03 12.19
N TRP A 114 -7.35 -5.80 11.66
CA TRP A 114 -8.36 -5.32 10.72
C TRP A 114 -9.23 -4.17 11.24
N ASN A 115 -9.34 -3.98 12.55
CA ASN A 115 -10.12 -2.87 13.08
C ASN A 115 -9.49 -1.53 12.72
N ILE A 116 -8.17 -1.45 12.57
CA ILE A 116 -7.48 -0.24 12.11
C ILE A 116 -7.99 0.14 10.72
N LEU A 117 -8.02 -0.80 9.79
CA LEU A 117 -8.50 -0.57 8.42
C LEU A 117 -10.01 -0.24 8.39
N LEU A 118 -10.82 -1.01 9.11
CA LEU A 118 -12.28 -0.90 9.07
C LEU A 118 -12.79 0.38 9.75
N ASN A 119 -12.02 0.95 10.69
CA ASN A 119 -12.38 2.19 11.39
C ASN A 119 -11.92 3.46 10.67
N TYR A 120 -11.22 3.38 9.53
CA TYR A 120 -10.91 4.59 8.76
C TYR A 120 -12.20 5.30 8.35
N PRO A 121 -12.30 6.62 8.60
CA PRO A 121 -13.49 7.37 8.23
C PRO A 121 -13.63 7.35 6.70
N LYS A 122 -14.85 7.10 6.23
CA LYS A 122 -15.14 7.19 4.80
C LYS A 122 -14.94 8.64 4.36
N PRO A 123 -14.00 8.93 3.44
CA PRO A 123 -13.77 10.29 3.00
C PRO A 123 -15.00 10.77 2.21
N GLN A 124 -15.39 12.01 2.41
CA GLN A 124 -16.56 12.64 1.78
C GLN A 124 -16.12 13.91 1.07
N LEU A 125 -16.78 14.21 -0.04
CA LEU A 125 -16.60 15.49 -0.73
C LEU A 125 -17.36 16.59 0.01
N THR A 126 -16.76 17.77 0.08
CA THR A 126 -17.47 18.99 0.44
C THR A 126 -18.46 19.38 -0.67
N ALA A 127 -19.42 20.25 -0.34
CA ALA A 127 -20.40 20.73 -1.31
C ALA A 127 -19.73 21.47 -2.50
N GLU A 128 -18.64 22.19 -2.24
CA GLU A 128 -17.88 22.91 -3.27
C GLU A 128 -17.18 21.93 -4.23
N GLU A 129 -16.54 20.89 -3.70
CA GLU A 129 -15.88 19.86 -4.50
C GLU A 129 -16.89 19.04 -5.31
N GLN A 130 -18.03 18.70 -4.72
CA GLN A 130 -19.12 18.02 -5.42
C GLN A 130 -19.68 18.89 -6.55
N ALA A 131 -19.90 20.19 -6.29
CA ALA A 131 -20.35 21.13 -7.33
C ALA A 131 -19.32 21.28 -8.47
N PHE A 132 -18.02 21.21 -8.17
CA PHE A 132 -16.99 21.21 -9.20
C PHE A 132 -17.06 19.94 -10.07
N LEU A 133 -17.27 18.78 -9.44
CA LEU A 133 -17.40 17.49 -10.13
C LEU A 133 -18.64 17.41 -11.02
N ASP A 134 -19.75 17.98 -10.56
CA ASP A 134 -21.04 17.94 -11.26
C ASP A 134 -21.20 19.06 -12.30
N GLY A 135 -20.41 20.13 -12.19
CA GLY A 135 -20.41 21.25 -13.12
C GLY A 135 -19.18 21.24 -14.05
N PRO A 136 -18.10 22.00 -13.72
CA PRO A 136 -16.91 22.11 -14.55
C PRO A 136 -16.35 20.79 -15.10
N VAL A 137 -16.26 19.74 -14.28
CA VAL A 137 -15.72 18.44 -14.73
C VAL A 137 -16.65 17.75 -15.70
N GLU A 138 -17.97 17.78 -15.44
CA GLU A 138 -18.98 17.25 -16.36
C GLU A 138 -18.94 17.96 -17.72
N GLU A 139 -18.82 19.28 -17.71
CA GLU A 139 -18.72 20.06 -18.93
C GLU A 139 -17.43 19.78 -19.69
N LEU A 140 -16.29 19.68 -18.99
CA LEU A 140 -15.03 19.26 -19.61
C LEU A 140 -15.19 17.90 -20.27
N CYS A 141 -15.79 16.91 -19.60
CA CYS A 141 -16.04 15.58 -20.18
C CYS A 141 -16.86 15.64 -21.47
N LYS A 142 -17.86 16.55 -21.57
CA LYS A 142 -18.66 16.72 -22.79
C LYS A 142 -17.90 17.37 -23.94
N MET A 143 -16.94 18.25 -23.63
CA MET A 143 -16.11 18.92 -24.62
C MET A 143 -15.03 17.99 -25.21
N VAL A 144 -14.69 16.90 -24.52
CA VAL A 144 -13.60 16.00 -24.91
C VAL A 144 -13.97 15.15 -26.12
N ASN A 145 -13.11 15.21 -27.14
CA ASN A 145 -13.06 14.26 -28.23
C ASN A 145 -11.67 13.62 -28.27
N ASP A 146 -11.53 12.42 -27.71
CA ASP A 146 -10.24 11.75 -27.57
C ASP A 146 -9.58 11.45 -28.92
N TRP A 147 -10.36 11.14 -29.95
CA TRP A 147 -9.83 10.89 -31.29
C TRP A 147 -9.14 12.13 -31.88
N GLU A 148 -9.79 13.30 -31.76
CA GLU A 148 -9.21 14.56 -32.24
C GLU A 148 -7.92 14.89 -31.48
N ILE A 149 -7.93 14.72 -30.15
CA ILE A 149 -6.76 14.94 -29.31
C ILE A 149 -5.59 14.05 -29.75
N THR A 150 -5.81 12.74 -29.89
CA THR A 150 -4.72 11.78 -30.08
C THR A 150 -4.28 11.58 -31.53
N HIS A 151 -5.18 11.73 -32.50
CA HIS A 151 -4.91 11.39 -33.90
C HIS A 151 -4.91 12.59 -34.85
N VAL A 152 -5.57 13.70 -34.51
CA VAL A 152 -5.65 14.88 -35.38
C VAL A 152 -4.66 15.94 -34.93
N TYR A 153 -4.74 16.35 -33.66
CA TYR A 153 -3.95 17.46 -33.13
C TYR A 153 -2.65 17.00 -32.48
N ALA A 154 -2.61 15.78 -31.91
CA ALA A 154 -1.56 15.35 -31.00
C ALA A 154 -1.33 16.33 -29.83
N ASP A 155 -2.38 17.06 -29.45
CA ASP A 155 -2.46 18.06 -28.40
C ASP A 155 -3.95 18.29 -28.06
N LEU A 156 -4.23 18.97 -26.95
CA LEU A 156 -5.59 19.43 -26.66
C LEU A 156 -5.98 20.61 -27.57
N PRO A 157 -7.22 20.66 -28.07
CA PRO A 157 -7.71 21.84 -28.79
C PRO A 157 -7.63 23.14 -27.95
N PRO A 158 -7.42 24.31 -28.57
CA PRO A 158 -7.27 25.58 -27.86
C PRO A 158 -8.43 25.94 -26.92
N GLU A 159 -9.66 25.58 -27.28
CA GLU A 159 -10.86 25.76 -26.47
C GLU A 159 -10.84 24.89 -25.21
N LEU A 160 -10.31 23.67 -25.32
CA LEU A 160 -10.18 22.74 -24.21
C LEU A 160 -9.10 23.22 -23.23
N TRP A 161 -7.95 23.65 -23.75
CA TRP A 161 -6.91 24.34 -22.97
C TRP A 161 -7.46 25.56 -22.24
N SER A 162 -8.22 26.40 -22.95
CA SER A 162 -8.81 27.61 -22.38
C SER A 162 -9.82 27.29 -21.27
N PHE A 163 -10.65 26.27 -21.47
CA PHE A 163 -11.62 25.82 -20.47
C PHE A 163 -10.94 25.28 -19.21
N ILE A 164 -9.92 24.43 -19.38
CA ILE A 164 -9.14 23.84 -18.28
C ILE A 164 -8.49 24.94 -17.43
N LYS A 165 -7.84 25.91 -18.07
CA LYS A 165 -7.18 27.04 -17.37
C LYS A 165 -8.18 27.95 -16.66
N LYS A 166 -9.24 28.37 -17.36
CA LYS A 166 -10.28 29.26 -16.83
C LYS A 166 -10.96 28.69 -15.58
N ASN A 167 -11.21 27.38 -15.57
CA ASN A 167 -11.85 26.69 -14.45
C ASN A 167 -10.85 26.14 -13.41
N LYS A 168 -9.57 26.53 -13.49
CA LYS A 168 -8.53 26.22 -12.49
C LYS A 168 -8.27 24.73 -12.28
N PHE A 169 -8.40 23.93 -13.33
CA PHE A 169 -8.10 22.49 -13.26
C PHE A 169 -6.62 22.22 -12.89
N PHE A 170 -5.70 23.15 -13.13
CA PHE A 170 -4.29 23.04 -12.72
C PHE A 170 -4.01 23.50 -11.28
N GLY A 171 -4.99 24.10 -10.62
CA GLY A 171 -4.86 24.68 -9.28
C GLY A 171 -5.73 24.00 -8.23
N MET A 172 -6.12 22.74 -8.42
CA MET A 172 -7.02 22.04 -7.50
C MET A 172 -6.40 21.93 -6.10
N ILE A 173 -5.13 21.56 -6.00
CA ILE A 173 -4.43 21.40 -4.71
C ILE A 173 -3.79 22.69 -4.18
N ILE A 174 -3.74 23.76 -5.00
CA ILE A 174 -3.11 25.01 -4.61
C ILE A 174 -4.02 25.72 -3.58
N PRO A 175 -3.47 26.25 -2.47
CA PRO A 175 -4.27 26.92 -1.45
C PRO A 175 -5.04 28.13 -2.02
N LYS A 176 -6.22 28.39 -1.45
CA LYS A 176 -7.10 29.48 -1.89
C LYS A 176 -6.46 30.88 -1.77
N GLU A 177 -5.54 31.08 -0.82
CA GLU A 177 -4.79 32.34 -0.66
C GLU A 177 -3.90 32.66 -1.87
N TYR A 178 -3.45 31.62 -2.59
CA TYR A 178 -2.73 31.73 -3.85
C TYR A 178 -3.66 31.68 -5.07
N GLY A 179 -4.98 31.73 -4.86
CA GLY A 179 -5.96 31.69 -5.93
C GLY A 179 -6.26 30.30 -6.49
N GLY A 180 -5.81 29.22 -5.84
CA GLY A 180 -6.22 27.86 -6.17
C GLY A 180 -7.60 27.49 -5.61
N LEU A 181 -7.96 26.21 -5.70
CA LEU A 181 -9.23 25.68 -5.21
C LEU A 181 -9.11 25.05 -3.81
N GLY A 182 -7.91 24.63 -3.39
CA GLY A 182 -7.68 24.03 -2.07
C GLY A 182 -8.47 22.73 -1.83
N PHE A 183 -8.68 21.95 -2.88
CA PHE A 183 -9.43 20.70 -2.84
C PHE A 183 -8.66 19.57 -2.17
N SER A 184 -9.41 18.67 -1.55
CA SER A 184 -8.90 17.47 -0.91
C SER A 184 -8.35 16.47 -1.92
N ALA A 185 -7.51 15.54 -1.42
CA ALA A 185 -7.03 14.41 -2.21
C ALA A 185 -8.18 13.56 -2.78
N LEU A 186 -9.32 13.45 -2.07
CA LEU A 186 -10.49 12.75 -2.58
C LEU A 186 -11.09 13.46 -3.80
N ALA A 187 -11.27 14.78 -3.72
CA ALA A 187 -11.80 15.56 -4.83
C ALA A 187 -10.89 15.47 -6.04
N HIS A 188 -9.58 15.67 -5.85
CA HIS A 188 -8.59 15.48 -6.90
C HIS A 188 -8.68 14.08 -7.55
N HIS A 189 -8.74 13.02 -6.75
CA HIS A 189 -8.94 11.65 -7.24
C HIS A 189 -10.22 11.51 -8.06
N LYS A 190 -11.34 12.07 -7.60
CA LYS A 190 -12.64 11.97 -8.28
C LYS A 190 -12.66 12.71 -9.61
N VAL A 191 -12.01 13.88 -9.70
CA VAL A 191 -11.84 14.62 -10.95
C VAL A 191 -11.04 13.77 -11.95
N ILE A 192 -9.86 13.28 -11.56
CA ILE A 192 -9.02 12.43 -12.42
C ILE A 192 -9.80 11.18 -12.85
N GLN A 193 -10.44 10.48 -11.92
CA GLN A 193 -11.22 9.26 -12.20
C GLN A 193 -12.28 9.51 -13.27
N LYS A 194 -13.00 10.63 -13.18
CA LYS A 194 -14.04 11.00 -14.13
C LYS A 194 -13.45 11.36 -15.50
N LEU A 195 -12.38 12.15 -15.55
CA LEU A 195 -11.71 12.51 -16.81
C LEU A 195 -11.12 11.27 -17.50
N ALA A 196 -10.50 10.36 -16.75
CA ALA A 196 -9.93 9.12 -17.26
C ALA A 196 -10.98 8.20 -17.92
N SER A 197 -12.26 8.35 -17.57
CA SER A 197 -13.34 7.59 -18.21
C SER A 197 -13.62 8.03 -19.65
N VAL A 198 -13.18 9.23 -20.05
CA VAL A 198 -13.39 9.78 -21.40
C VAL A 198 -12.09 10.00 -22.17
N SER A 199 -10.98 10.36 -21.50
CA SER A 199 -9.67 10.54 -22.13
C SER A 199 -8.54 10.41 -21.10
N SER A 200 -7.61 9.49 -21.36
CA SER A 200 -6.39 9.34 -20.56
C SER A 200 -5.44 10.53 -20.73
N VAL A 201 -5.43 11.17 -21.90
CA VAL A 201 -4.62 12.37 -22.18
C VAL A 201 -5.08 13.52 -21.31
N VAL A 202 -6.37 13.86 -21.33
CA VAL A 202 -6.93 14.96 -20.52
C VAL A 202 -6.76 14.67 -19.03
N SER A 203 -6.99 13.43 -18.61
CA SER A 203 -6.74 12.99 -17.24
C SER A 203 -5.29 13.23 -16.81
N SER A 204 -4.32 12.91 -17.67
CA SER A 204 -2.89 13.12 -17.38
C SER A 204 -2.53 14.60 -17.35
N THR A 205 -2.98 15.38 -18.35
CA THR A 205 -2.76 16.82 -18.45
C THR A 205 -3.27 17.56 -17.21
N VAL A 206 -4.44 17.20 -16.69
CA VAL A 206 -4.99 17.77 -15.45
C VAL A 206 -4.32 17.19 -14.20
N GLY A 207 -4.04 15.90 -14.18
CA GLY A 207 -3.56 15.21 -12.97
C GLY A 207 -2.11 15.48 -12.60
N VAL A 208 -1.21 15.59 -13.59
CA VAL A 208 0.24 15.80 -13.33
C VAL A 208 0.49 17.09 -12.56
N PRO A 209 -0.05 18.27 -12.94
CA PRO A 209 0.13 19.51 -12.18
C PRO A 209 -0.32 19.45 -10.72
N ASN A 210 -1.29 18.58 -10.40
CA ASN A 210 -1.92 18.48 -9.08
C ASN A 210 -1.42 17.30 -8.22
N SER A 211 -0.42 16.54 -8.69
CA SER A 211 0.10 15.37 -7.95
C SER A 211 1.62 15.42 -7.80
N LEU A 212 2.31 15.44 -8.93
CA LEU A 212 3.78 15.44 -9.04
C LEU A 212 4.30 16.79 -9.55
N GLY A 213 3.40 17.77 -9.72
CA GLY A 213 3.72 19.08 -10.24
C GLY A 213 4.44 19.97 -9.21
N PRO A 214 5.07 21.06 -9.68
CA PRO A 214 5.66 22.11 -8.86
C PRO A 214 4.71 22.67 -7.81
N GLY A 215 3.39 22.65 -8.01
CA GLY A 215 2.43 23.13 -7.00
C GLY A 215 2.55 22.39 -5.66
N GLU A 216 2.65 21.06 -5.71
CA GLU A 216 2.85 20.22 -4.51
C GLU A 216 4.21 20.50 -3.88
N LEU A 217 5.27 20.48 -4.69
CA LEU A 217 6.65 20.69 -4.21
C LEU A 217 6.85 22.09 -3.62
N LEU A 218 6.29 23.12 -4.24
CA LEU A 218 6.34 24.50 -3.76
C LEU A 218 5.56 24.66 -2.47
N ASN A 219 4.38 24.04 -2.33
CA ASN A 219 3.62 24.06 -1.08
C ASN A 219 4.44 23.51 0.09
N HIS A 220 5.10 22.36 -0.10
CA HIS A 220 5.83 21.66 0.95
C HIS A 220 7.24 22.21 1.21
N TYR A 221 7.97 22.58 0.15
CA TYR A 221 9.41 22.85 0.22
C TYR A 221 9.81 24.23 -0.31
N GLY A 222 8.90 24.97 -0.94
CA GLY A 222 9.18 26.29 -1.49
C GLY A 222 9.36 27.36 -0.40
N THR A 223 10.24 28.33 -0.66
CA THR A 223 10.32 29.55 0.16
C THR A 223 9.06 30.39 0.00
N GLN A 224 8.83 31.35 0.90
CA GLN A 224 7.67 32.24 0.78
C GLN A 224 7.68 33.02 -0.54
N GLU A 225 8.85 33.54 -0.94
CA GLU A 225 9.02 34.28 -2.19
C GLU A 225 8.71 33.41 -3.41
N GLN A 226 9.13 32.14 -3.40
CA GLN A 226 8.82 31.18 -4.46
C GLN A 226 7.32 30.88 -4.51
N LYS A 227 6.68 30.68 -3.35
CA LYS A 227 5.24 30.42 -3.26
C LYS A 227 4.43 31.59 -3.83
N ASP A 228 4.73 32.80 -3.35
CA ASP A 228 4.05 34.04 -3.77
C ASP A 228 4.23 34.33 -5.27
N GLN A 229 5.40 34.00 -5.82
CA GLN A 229 5.66 34.17 -7.24
C GLN A 229 4.96 33.12 -8.11
N TYR A 230 5.08 31.83 -7.78
CA TYR A 230 4.73 30.74 -8.71
C TYR A 230 3.33 30.18 -8.49
N LEU A 231 2.87 30.00 -7.24
CA LEU A 231 1.58 29.34 -6.98
C LEU A 231 0.39 30.06 -7.64
N PRO A 232 0.29 31.41 -7.64
CA PRO A 232 -0.78 32.10 -8.34
C PRO A 232 -0.78 31.87 -9.86
N ARG A 233 0.40 31.73 -10.45
CA ARG A 233 0.59 31.54 -11.90
C ARG A 233 0.27 30.12 -12.34
N LEU A 234 0.51 29.15 -11.45
CA LEU A 234 0.10 27.77 -11.65
C LEU A 234 -1.42 27.63 -11.46
N ALA A 235 -2.01 28.33 -10.47
CA ALA A 235 -3.42 28.23 -10.14
C ALA A 235 -4.36 28.70 -11.26
N ASP A 236 -4.01 29.78 -11.97
CA ASP A 236 -4.79 30.28 -13.11
C ASP A 236 -4.33 29.76 -14.47
N GLY A 237 -3.33 28.87 -14.48
CA GLY A 237 -2.86 28.17 -15.67
C GLY A 237 -2.15 29.04 -16.70
N ARG A 238 -1.73 30.27 -16.34
CA ARG A 238 -0.83 31.06 -17.19
C ARG A 238 0.52 30.35 -17.37
N GLU A 239 0.93 29.58 -16.36
CA GLU A 239 2.03 28.63 -16.44
C GLU A 239 1.48 27.21 -16.29
N VAL A 240 1.86 26.35 -17.24
CA VAL A 240 1.54 24.92 -17.19
C VAL A 240 2.82 24.20 -16.78
N PRO A 241 2.82 23.54 -15.61
CA PRO A 241 4.04 22.93 -15.12
C PRO A 241 4.34 21.58 -15.77
N CYS A 242 5.61 21.19 -15.71
CA CYS A 242 6.06 19.82 -15.99
C CYS A 242 6.98 19.32 -14.85
N PHE A 243 7.16 18.00 -14.78
CA PHE A 243 8.09 17.36 -13.85
C PHE A 243 9.24 16.72 -14.62
N GLY A 244 10.39 17.40 -14.65
CA GLY A 244 11.57 16.99 -15.40
C GLY A 244 12.49 16.08 -14.60
N LEU A 245 12.15 14.79 -14.50
CA LEU A 245 12.98 13.78 -13.81
C LEU A 245 13.58 12.75 -14.77
N THR A 246 12.78 12.16 -15.64
CA THR A 246 13.23 11.08 -16.53
C THR A 246 14.13 11.60 -17.64
N GLY A 247 15.26 10.92 -17.87
CA GLY A 247 16.21 11.21 -18.94
C GLY A 247 16.65 9.96 -19.70
N PRO A 248 17.49 10.09 -20.75
CA PRO A 248 17.95 8.94 -21.56
C PRO A 248 18.70 7.86 -20.78
N PHE A 249 19.29 8.24 -19.64
CA PHE A 249 20.14 7.36 -18.82
C PHE A 249 19.53 7.01 -17.46
N ALA A 250 18.41 7.65 -17.06
CA ALA A 250 17.81 7.49 -15.75
C ALA A 250 16.27 7.50 -15.86
N GLY A 251 15.64 6.45 -15.32
CA GLY A 251 14.20 6.27 -15.27
C GLY A 251 13.78 5.64 -13.94
N SER A 252 13.69 4.30 -13.88
CA SER A 252 13.37 3.59 -12.63
C SER A 252 14.41 3.85 -11.53
N ASP A 253 15.69 3.90 -11.89
CA ASP A 253 16.75 4.41 -11.00
C ASP A 253 16.90 5.93 -11.19
N ALA A 254 15.99 6.69 -10.60
CA ALA A 254 15.99 8.15 -10.67
C ALA A 254 17.25 8.78 -10.03
N THR A 255 17.94 8.06 -9.14
CA THR A 255 19.17 8.57 -8.50
C THR A 255 20.40 8.51 -9.40
N SER A 256 20.32 7.78 -10.51
CA SER A 256 21.38 7.70 -11.52
C SER A 256 21.41 8.87 -12.50
N ILE A 257 20.65 9.95 -12.23
CA ILE A 257 20.56 11.10 -13.13
C ILE A 257 21.95 11.77 -13.29
N PRO A 258 22.47 11.93 -14.53
CA PRO A 258 23.79 12.51 -14.74
C PRO A 258 23.79 14.04 -14.74
N ASP A 259 22.60 14.65 -14.80
CA ASP A 259 22.39 16.09 -14.86
C ASP A 259 22.87 16.78 -13.58
N TYR A 260 23.57 17.91 -13.73
CA TYR A 260 24.03 18.75 -12.62
C TYR A 260 23.55 20.19 -12.83
N GLY A 261 23.14 20.83 -11.73
CA GLY A 261 22.77 22.24 -11.70
C GLY A 261 23.80 23.06 -10.92
N ILE A 262 24.13 24.25 -11.41
CA ILE A 262 24.92 25.24 -10.67
C ILE A 262 23.93 26.26 -10.10
N VAL A 263 23.81 26.31 -8.78
CA VAL A 263 23.02 27.34 -8.10
C VAL A 263 23.92 28.55 -7.92
N CYS A 264 23.64 29.62 -8.67
CA CYS A 264 24.38 30.87 -8.66
C CYS A 264 23.87 31.83 -7.58
#